data_AF-A0A939VYI7-F1
#
_entry.id   AF-A0A939VYI7-F1
#
_cell.length_a   1.000
_cell.length_b   1.000
_cell.length_c   1.000
_cell.angle_alpha   90.00
_cell.angle_beta   90.00
_cell.angle_gamma   90.00
#
_symmetry.space_group_name_H-M   'P 1'
#
loop_
_entity.id
_entity.type
_entity.pdbx_description
1 polymer ?
#
loop_
_entity_poly.entity_id
_entity_poly.type
_entity_poly.pdbx_seq_one_letter_code
_entity_poly.pdbx_strand_id
1 'polypeptide(L)'
;FRAALELADNPNSSYSINHELARNLMSQKRFAAAKNYIDAARGMNGLKPDQIASCNNLLIDWYLAQKRYDEVIETAEETLAITDKINVNWLARAYAKQAVAYYYKKDYAQANQLIKKSNAVQGATWGKDPYFTKRIEKALTSKK
;
A
#
# COMPACT_ATOMS: atom_id res chain seq x y z
N PHE A 1 3.42 29.93 16.49
CA PHE A 1 4.03 28.72 17.08
C PHE A 1 3.19 28.05 18.18
N ARG A 2 2.31 28.74 18.93
CA ARG A 2 1.46 28.08 19.95
C ARG A 2 0.23 27.32 19.40
N ALA A 3 -0.34 27.73 18.27
CA ALA A 3 -1.51 27.07 17.69
C ALA A 3 -1.23 25.67 17.05
N ALA A 4 0.04 25.33 16.83
CA ALA A 4 0.42 24.04 16.25
C ALA A 4 0.52 22.90 17.28
N LEU A 5 0.65 23.24 18.58
CA LEU A 5 0.70 22.26 19.66
C LEU A 5 -0.69 21.78 20.10
N GLU A 6 -1.72 22.61 20.01
CA GLU A 6 -3.11 22.19 20.34
C GLU A 6 -3.73 21.24 19.30
N LEU A 7 -3.21 21.21 18.06
CA LEU A 7 -3.61 20.21 17.06
C LEU A 7 -2.95 18.83 17.29
N ALA A 8 -1.92 18.76 18.13
CA ALA A 8 -1.22 17.52 18.43
C ALA A 8 -2.02 16.59 19.37
N ASP A 9 -2.99 17.14 20.12
CA ASP A 9 -3.84 16.39 21.05
C ASP A 9 -5.02 15.67 20.40
N ASN A 10 -5.18 15.80 19.07
CA ASN A 10 -6.11 14.97 18.30
C ASN A 10 -5.33 13.95 17.46
N PRO A 11 -5.34 12.65 17.82
CA PRO A 11 -4.65 11.60 17.08
C PRO A 11 -4.98 11.57 15.58
N ASN A 12 -6.18 11.97 15.16
CA ASN A 12 -6.54 12.02 13.74
C ASN A 12 -5.86 13.15 12.97
N SER A 13 -5.63 14.29 13.63
CA SER A 13 -4.93 15.44 13.04
C SER A 13 -3.45 15.09 12.83
N SER A 14 -2.84 14.55 13.89
CA SER A 14 -1.45 14.09 13.88
C SER A 14 -1.20 12.95 12.88
N TYR A 15 -2.15 12.00 12.74
CA TYR A 15 -2.11 10.98 11.68
C TYR A 15 -2.05 11.61 10.29
N SER A 16 -2.99 12.53 10.01
CA SER A 16 -3.15 13.09 8.67
C SER A 16 -1.90 13.85 8.26
N ILE A 17 -1.30 14.63 9.17
CA ILE A 17 -0.06 15.36 8.93
C ILE A 17 1.09 14.39 8.62
N ASN A 18 1.32 13.37 9.45
CA ASN A 18 2.40 12.41 9.24
C ASN A 18 2.22 11.64 7.93
N HIS A 19 1.01 11.17 7.64
CA HIS A 19 0.69 10.45 6.43
C HIS A 19 0.90 11.32 5.16
N GLU A 20 0.47 12.58 5.19
CA GLU A 20 0.64 13.51 4.08
C GLU A 20 2.11 13.89 3.84
N LEU A 21 2.87 14.13 4.91
CA LEU A 21 4.31 14.36 4.83
C LEU A 21 5.03 13.15 4.25
N ALA A 22 4.71 11.95 4.71
CA ALA A 22 5.25 10.71 4.16
C ALA A 22 4.97 10.58 2.66
N ARG A 23 3.72 10.80 2.23
CA ARG A 23 3.33 10.73 0.82
C ARG A 23 4.06 11.76 -0.05
N ASN A 24 4.20 12.98 0.44
CA ASN A 24 4.93 14.04 -0.26
C ASN A 24 6.43 13.73 -0.37
N LEU A 25 7.04 13.20 0.68
CA LEU A 25 8.45 12.78 0.65
C LEU A 25 8.66 11.57 -0.27
N MET A 26 7.71 10.63 -0.33
CA MET A 26 7.72 9.52 -1.29
C MET A 26 7.72 10.02 -2.75
N SER A 27 6.90 11.02 -3.08
CA SER A 27 6.87 11.58 -4.45
C SER A 27 8.17 12.31 -4.81
N GLN A 28 8.85 12.90 -3.81
CA GLN A 28 10.18 13.48 -3.95
C GLN A 28 11.31 12.45 -3.96
N LYS A 29 11.01 11.14 -3.88
CA LYS A 29 12.00 10.05 -3.74
C LYS A 29 12.88 10.16 -2.49
N ARG A 30 12.45 10.91 -1.47
CA ARG A 30 13.13 11.07 -0.19
C ARG A 30 12.76 9.92 0.74
N PHE A 31 13.08 8.70 0.34
CA PHE A 31 12.57 7.47 0.96
C PHE A 31 12.96 7.30 2.44
N ALA A 32 14.19 7.67 2.83
CA ALA A 32 14.62 7.57 4.23
C ALA A 32 13.79 8.51 5.13
N ALA A 33 13.59 9.76 4.70
CA ALA A 33 12.76 10.71 5.43
C ALA A 33 11.28 10.28 5.45
N ALA A 34 10.76 9.78 4.33
CA ALA A 34 9.40 9.28 4.24
C ALA A 34 9.14 8.15 5.25
N LYS A 35 10.09 7.23 5.42
CA LYS A 35 9.97 6.08 6.34
C LYS A 35 9.68 6.53 7.77
N ASN A 36 10.38 7.55 8.26
CA ASN A 36 10.17 8.07 9.61
C ASN A 36 8.72 8.52 9.83
N TYR A 37 8.13 9.21 8.85
CA TYR A 37 6.74 9.67 8.93
C TYR A 37 5.72 8.54 8.73
N ILE A 38 6.05 7.52 7.91
CA ILE A 38 5.23 6.30 7.79
C ILE A 38 5.15 5.59 9.14
N ASP A 39 6.30 5.40 9.80
CA ASP A 39 6.38 4.73 11.10
C ASP A 39 5.69 5.53 12.20
N ALA A 40 5.87 6.85 12.20
CA ALA A 40 5.17 7.74 13.13
C ALA A 40 3.65 7.68 12.95
N ALA A 41 3.14 7.67 11.70
CA ALA A 41 1.70 7.56 11.44
C ALA A 41 1.15 6.18 11.84
N ARG A 42 1.88 5.09 11.53
CA ARG A 42 1.44 3.72 11.82
C ARG A 42 1.49 3.38 13.31
N GLY A 43 2.41 4.00 14.06
CA GLY A 43 2.57 3.80 15.51
C GLY A 43 1.55 4.53 16.38
N MET A 44 0.58 5.24 15.78
CA MET A 44 -0.42 5.99 16.53
C MET A 44 -1.52 5.09 17.09
N ASN A 45 -2.00 5.41 18.29
CA ASN A 45 -3.12 4.72 18.91
C ASN A 45 -4.45 5.19 18.31
N GLY A 46 -5.42 4.27 18.22
CA GLY A 46 -6.80 4.59 17.82
C GLY A 46 -7.00 4.84 16.32
N LEU A 47 -6.10 4.35 15.47
CA LEU A 47 -6.28 4.42 14.02
C LEU A 47 -7.53 3.65 13.57
N LYS A 48 -8.31 4.27 12.70
CA LYS A 48 -9.42 3.62 12.02
C LYS A 48 -8.90 2.61 10.99
N PRO A 49 -9.69 1.58 10.64
CA PRO A 49 -9.32 0.58 9.63
C PRO A 49 -8.80 1.17 8.32
N ASP A 50 -9.44 2.23 7.80
CA ASP A 50 -9.00 2.93 6.59
C ASP A 50 -7.65 3.63 6.73
N GLN A 51 -7.35 4.15 7.92
CA GLN A 51 -6.07 4.80 8.20
C GLN A 51 -4.95 3.76 8.25
N ILE A 52 -5.20 2.61 8.89
CA ILE A 52 -4.27 1.47 8.90
C ILE A 52 -4.01 0.99 7.48
N ALA A 53 -5.06 0.74 6.68
CA ALA A 53 -4.93 0.29 5.30
C ALA A 53 -4.17 1.27 4.41
N SER A 54 -4.41 2.58 4.58
CA SER A 54 -3.70 3.64 3.85
C SER A 54 -2.21 3.67 4.21
N CYS A 55 -1.88 3.64 5.52
CA CYS A 55 -0.50 3.56 5.99
C CYS A 55 0.23 2.33 5.46
N ASN A 56 -0.41 1.17 5.49
CA ASN A 56 0.17 -0.07 4.98
C ASN A 56 0.43 0.00 3.48
N ASN A 57 -0.50 0.56 2.69
CA ASN A 57 -0.30 0.77 1.27
C ASN A 57 0.88 1.72 0.96
N LEU A 58 1.08 2.75 1.79
CA LEU A 58 2.23 3.65 1.67
C LEU A 58 3.55 2.96 2.05
N LEU A 59 3.54 2.12 3.08
CA LEU A 59 4.67 1.29 3.48
C LEU A 59 5.03 0.26 2.41
N ILE A 60 4.04 -0.36 1.77
CA ILE A 60 4.23 -1.25 0.62
C ILE A 60 4.91 -0.51 -0.53
N ASP A 61 4.47 0.71 -0.85
CA ASP A 61 5.11 1.52 -1.89
C ASP A 61 6.58 1.83 -1.54
N TRP A 62 6.88 2.05 -0.25
CA TRP A 62 8.25 2.21 0.22
C TRP A 62 9.08 0.91 0.08
N TYR A 63 8.55 -0.25 0.46
CA TYR A 63 9.23 -1.53 0.28
C TYR A 63 9.48 -1.88 -1.20
N LEU A 64 8.50 -1.61 -2.08
CA LEU A 64 8.65 -1.80 -3.51
C LEU A 64 9.79 -0.96 -4.10
N ALA A 65 9.93 0.31 -3.67
CA ALA A 65 11.03 1.17 -4.09
C ALA A 65 12.40 0.57 -3.75
N GLN A 66 12.47 -0.19 -2.66
CA GLN A 66 13.67 -0.89 -2.19
C GLN A 66 13.79 -2.33 -2.68
N LYS A 67 12.88 -2.80 -3.56
CA LYS A 67 12.81 -4.18 -4.05
C LYS A 67 12.69 -5.23 -2.94
N ARG A 68 12.10 -4.84 -1.81
CA ARG A 68 11.85 -5.67 -0.63
C ARG A 68 10.53 -6.41 -0.78
N TYR A 69 10.53 -7.42 -1.66
CA TYR A 69 9.29 -8.05 -2.13
C TYR A 69 8.60 -8.93 -1.09
N ASP A 70 9.33 -9.52 -0.15
CA ASP A 70 8.75 -10.34 0.91
C ASP A 70 7.99 -9.47 1.91
N GLU A 71 8.55 -8.32 2.29
CA GLU A 71 7.88 -7.35 3.16
C GLU A 71 6.67 -6.69 2.48
N VAL A 72 6.69 -6.56 1.15
CA VAL A 72 5.48 -6.15 0.39
C VAL A 72 4.38 -7.18 0.53
N ILE A 73 4.71 -8.47 0.43
CA ILE A 73 3.72 -9.55 0.53
C ILE A 73 3.13 -9.57 1.95
N GLU A 74 3.98 -9.59 2.97
CA GLU A 74 3.55 -9.57 4.38
C GLU A 74 2.65 -8.36 4.69
N THR A 75 3.10 -7.15 4.33
CA THR A 75 2.32 -5.93 4.60
C THR A 75 1.01 -5.86 3.80
N ALA A 76 0.99 -6.42 2.59
CA ALA A 76 -0.24 -6.55 1.81
C ALA A 76 -1.21 -7.52 2.49
N GLU A 77 -0.73 -8.67 2.97
CA GLU A 77 -1.53 -9.64 3.71
C GLU A 77 -2.10 -9.05 5.00
N GLU A 78 -1.31 -8.30 5.76
CA GLU A 78 -1.81 -7.53 6.92
C GLU A 78 -2.98 -6.61 6.54
N THR A 79 -2.87 -5.92 5.40
CA THR A 79 -3.93 -5.02 4.91
C THR A 79 -5.18 -5.78 4.50
N LEU A 80 -5.02 -6.93 3.85
CA LEU A 80 -6.10 -7.79 3.41
C LEU A 80 -6.78 -8.51 4.59
N ALA A 81 -6.09 -8.67 5.71
CA ALA A 81 -6.58 -9.29 6.94
C ALA A 81 -7.36 -8.32 7.86
N ILE A 82 -7.42 -7.03 7.53
CA ILE A 82 -8.23 -6.07 8.30
C ILE A 82 -9.69 -6.50 8.23
N THR A 83 -10.25 -6.89 9.38
CA THR A 83 -11.57 -7.52 9.49
C THR A 83 -12.72 -6.54 9.30
N ASP A 84 -12.49 -5.27 9.61
CA ASP A 84 -13.45 -4.20 9.37
C ASP A 84 -13.46 -3.78 7.90
N LYS A 85 -14.62 -3.32 7.42
CA LYS A 85 -14.75 -2.87 6.03
C LYS A 85 -13.88 -1.62 5.80
N ILE A 86 -12.78 -1.80 5.08
CA ILE A 86 -11.97 -0.72 4.53
C ILE A 86 -12.48 -0.30 3.15
N ASN A 87 -12.09 0.90 2.73
CA ASN A 87 -12.31 1.41 1.39
C ASN A 87 -11.86 0.38 0.35
N VAL A 88 -12.76 0.04 -0.56
CA VAL A 88 -12.54 -0.98 -1.60
C VAL A 88 -11.32 -0.70 -2.48
N ASN A 89 -10.92 0.56 -2.59
CA ASN A 89 -9.73 0.91 -3.35
C ASN A 89 -8.42 0.52 -2.63
N TRP A 90 -8.36 0.61 -1.30
CA TRP A 90 -7.22 0.12 -0.53
C TRP A 90 -7.08 -1.39 -0.65
N LEU A 91 -8.21 -2.11 -0.64
CA LEU A 91 -8.27 -3.55 -0.89
C LEU A 91 -7.74 -3.89 -2.30
N ALA A 92 -8.25 -3.22 -3.34
CA ALA A 92 -7.80 -3.43 -4.71
C ALA A 92 -6.30 -3.17 -4.88
N ARG A 93 -5.79 -2.10 -4.25
CA ARG A 93 -4.38 -1.72 -4.30
C ARG A 93 -3.49 -2.73 -3.59
N ALA A 94 -3.87 -3.23 -2.41
CA ALA A 94 -3.11 -4.26 -1.69
C ALA A 94 -2.92 -5.52 -2.57
N TYR A 95 -4.00 -6.03 -3.17
CA TYR A 95 -3.92 -7.15 -4.11
C TYR A 95 -3.00 -6.88 -5.30
N ALA A 96 -3.11 -5.70 -5.93
CA ALA A 96 -2.26 -5.35 -7.07
C ALA A 96 -0.78 -5.28 -6.68
N LYS A 97 -0.46 -4.69 -5.52
CA LYS A 97 0.92 -4.54 -5.06
C LYS A 97 1.55 -5.88 -4.67
N GLN A 98 0.77 -6.77 -4.05
CA GLN A 98 1.19 -8.15 -3.83
C GLN A 98 1.44 -8.88 -5.15
N ALA A 99 0.57 -8.68 -6.16
CA ALA A 99 0.79 -9.23 -7.51
C ALA A 99 2.09 -8.74 -8.14
N VAL A 100 2.42 -7.44 -7.98
CA VAL A 100 3.67 -6.85 -8.46
C VAL A 100 4.88 -7.49 -7.78
N ALA A 101 4.83 -7.74 -6.47
CA ALA A 101 5.91 -8.44 -5.76
C ALA A 101 6.13 -9.85 -6.31
N TYR A 102 5.07 -10.65 -6.46
CA TYR A 102 5.17 -11.99 -7.06
C TYR A 102 5.66 -11.97 -8.51
N TYR A 103 5.27 -10.96 -9.30
CA TYR A 103 5.79 -10.77 -10.66
C TYR A 103 7.30 -10.58 -10.66
N TYR A 104 7.84 -9.75 -9.76
CA TYR A 104 9.29 -9.57 -9.66
C TYR A 104 10.01 -10.81 -9.13
N LYS A 105 9.38 -11.58 -8.24
CA LYS A 105 9.83 -12.91 -7.80
C LYS A 105 9.68 -14.02 -8.86
N LYS A 106 9.19 -13.69 -10.06
CA LYS A 106 8.99 -14.61 -11.21
C LYS A 106 7.92 -15.68 -11.01
N ASP A 107 7.14 -15.58 -9.95
CA ASP A 107 5.94 -16.37 -9.73
C ASP A 107 4.74 -15.71 -10.43
N TYR A 108 4.70 -15.89 -11.74
CA TYR A 108 3.67 -15.29 -12.57
C TYR A 108 2.30 -15.95 -12.37
N ALA A 109 2.25 -17.17 -11.81
CA ALA A 109 1.00 -17.84 -11.50
C ALA A 109 0.30 -17.13 -10.33
N GLN A 110 1.01 -16.91 -9.23
CA GLN A 110 0.49 -16.16 -8.09
C GLN A 110 0.20 -14.70 -8.44
N ALA A 111 1.11 -14.05 -9.18
CA ALA A 111 0.88 -12.69 -9.66
C ALA A 111 -0.44 -12.57 -10.45
N ASN A 112 -0.75 -13.56 -11.30
CA ASN A 112 -1.97 -13.55 -12.12
C ASN A 112 -3.24 -13.76 -11.28
N GLN A 113 -3.19 -14.62 -10.26
CA GLN A 113 -4.33 -14.79 -9.36
C GLN A 113 -4.63 -13.50 -8.61
N LEU A 114 -3.61 -12.83 -8.08
CA LEU A 114 -3.74 -11.61 -7.30
C LEU A 114 -4.18 -10.41 -8.15
N ILE A 115 -3.64 -10.24 -9.36
CA ILE A 115 -4.05 -9.12 -10.23
C ILE A 115 -5.51 -9.25 -10.68
N LYS A 116 -5.99 -10.49 -10.89
CA LYS A 116 -7.42 -10.75 -11.14
C LYS A 116 -8.29 -10.38 -9.94
N LYS A 117 -7.87 -10.74 -8.72
CA LYS A 117 -8.57 -10.33 -7.49
C LYS A 117 -8.66 -8.81 -7.39
N SER A 118 -7.54 -8.09 -7.60
CA SER A 118 -7.52 -6.62 -7.63
C SER A 118 -8.52 -6.04 -8.64
N ASN A 119 -8.51 -6.53 -9.87
CA ASN A 119 -9.38 -6.03 -10.93
C ASN A 119 -10.87 -6.34 -10.69
N ALA A 120 -11.16 -7.42 -9.97
CA ALA A 120 -12.50 -7.89 -9.62
C ALA A 120 -13.12 -7.17 -8.41
N VAL A 121 -12.37 -6.35 -7.66
CA VAL A 121 -12.92 -5.59 -6.54
C VAL A 121 -13.99 -4.62 -7.04
N GLN A 122 -15.24 -4.86 -6.64
CA GLN A 122 -16.38 -4.05 -7.02
C GLN A 122 -16.32 -2.67 -6.37
N GLY A 123 -16.67 -1.63 -7.12
CA GLY A 123 -16.63 -0.24 -6.65
C GLY A 123 -15.23 0.38 -6.57
N ALA A 124 -14.15 -0.38 -6.81
CA ALA A 124 -12.81 0.18 -6.88
C ALA A 124 -12.62 1.01 -8.16
N THR A 125 -12.34 2.29 -8.00
CA THR A 125 -12.02 3.25 -9.07
C THR A 125 -10.51 3.39 -9.29
N TRP A 126 -9.69 3.04 -8.29
CA TRP A 126 -8.23 2.95 -8.37
C TRP A 126 -7.72 1.70 -7.65
N GLY A 127 -6.43 1.42 -7.80
CA GLY A 127 -5.80 0.19 -7.27
C GLY A 127 -5.81 -0.99 -8.25
N LYS A 128 -6.51 -0.87 -9.38
CA LYS A 128 -6.37 -1.77 -10.54
C LYS A 128 -5.09 -1.45 -11.31
N ASP A 129 -4.46 -2.46 -11.91
CA ASP A 129 -3.21 -2.28 -12.65
C ASP A 129 -3.23 -2.98 -14.02
N PRO A 130 -3.78 -2.30 -15.06
CA PRO A 130 -3.81 -2.83 -16.42
C PRO A 130 -2.42 -3.07 -17.02
N TYR A 131 -1.42 -2.30 -16.57
CA TYR A 131 -0.04 -2.44 -17.04
C TYR A 131 0.54 -3.78 -16.59
N PHE A 132 0.47 -4.07 -15.29
CA PHE A 132 0.96 -5.34 -14.76
C PHE A 132 0.10 -6.52 -15.20
N THR A 133 -1.21 -6.35 -15.39
CA THR A 133 -2.09 -7.39 -15.98
C THR A 133 -1.50 -7.91 -17.30
N LYS A 134 -1.24 -7.02 -18.26
CA LYS A 134 -0.66 -7.39 -19.57
C LYS A 134 0.73 -8.02 -19.45
N ARG A 135 1.57 -7.51 -18.53
CA ARG A 135 2.93 -8.04 -18.35
C ARG A 135 2.94 -9.43 -17.74
N ILE A 136 2.06 -9.69 -16.78
CA ILE A 136 1.90 -11.01 -16.15
C ILE A 136 1.40 -12.01 -17.19
N GLU A 137 0.38 -11.65 -17.97
CA GLU A 137 -0.15 -12.48 -19.06
C GLU A 137 0.92 -12.83 -20.09
N LYS A 138 1.67 -11.83 -20.58
CA LYS A 138 2.79 -12.06 -21.51
C LYS A 138 3.86 -12.98 -20.91
N ALA A 139 4.18 -12.81 -19.63
CA ALA A 139 5.18 -13.63 -18.96
C ALA A 139 4.72 -15.08 -18.75
N LEU A 140 3.41 -15.32 -18.61
CA LEU A 140 2.82 -16.66 -18.54
C LEU A 140 2.82 -17.35 -19.91
N THR A 141 2.52 -16.63 -20.99
CA THR A 141 2.49 -17.22 -22.33
C THR A 141 3.88 -17.50 -22.88
N SER A 142 4.89 -16.70 -22.51
CA SER A 142 6.29 -16.91 -22.94
C SER A 142 7.01 -18.06 -22.22
N LYS A 143 6.36 -18.69 -21.22
CA LYS A 143 6.88 -19.83 -20.46
C LYS A 143 6.29 -21.18 -20.93
N LYS A 144 5.37 -21.16 -21.90
CA LYS A 144 4.80 -22.35 -22.54
C LYS A 144 5.51 -22.61 -23.86
#